data_AF-A0A3M1RK33-F1
#
_entry.id   AF-A0A3M1RK33-F1
#
_cell.length_a   1.000
_cell.length_b   1.000
_cell.length_c   1.000
_cell.angle_alpha   90.00
_cell.angle_beta   90.00
_cell.angle_gamma   90.00
#
_symmetry.space_group_name_H-M   'P 1'
#
loop_
_entity.id
_entity.type
_entity.pdbx_description
1 polymer ?
#
loop_
_entity_poly.entity_id
_entity_poly.type
_entity_poly.pdbx_seq_one_letter_code
_entity_poly.pdbx_strand_id
1 'polypeptide(L)'
;MLIRSCKEVTRLVSESLEHELSLMQRIVVRVHIFMCQSCTRFRKQILFLREVLHLQPDLDTTNASPGLSPEARERIKQALRRSKR
;
A
#
# COMPACT_ATOMS: atom_id res chain seq x y z
N MET A 1 28.05 5.21 6.10
CA MET A 1 27.17 6.30 6.57
C MET A 1 26.49 6.93 5.36
N LEU A 2 25.46 6.27 4.81
CA LEU A 2 24.71 6.77 3.64
C LEU A 2 23.21 6.84 4.00
N ILE A 3 22.84 8.03 4.48
CA ILE A 3 21.53 8.66 4.63
C ILE A 3 20.39 7.95 5.39
N ARG A 4 20.19 6.63 5.35
CA ARG A 4 19.35 5.85 6.30
C ARG A 4 19.73 4.37 6.25
N SER A 5 19.51 3.65 7.34
CA SER A 5 19.78 2.21 7.43
C SER A 5 18.83 1.40 6.53
N CYS A 6 19.25 0.19 6.12
CA CYS A 6 18.38 -0.70 5.34
C CYS A 6 17.03 -0.93 6.05
N LYS A 7 17.04 -1.08 7.38
CA LYS A 7 15.84 -1.28 8.20
C LYS A 7 14.83 -0.12 8.10
N GLU A 8 15.33 1.11 8.11
CA GLU A 8 14.47 2.30 7.97
C GLU A 8 13.93 2.43 6.55
N VAL A 9 14.73 2.10 5.54
CA VAL A 9 14.30 2.17 4.14
C VAL A 9 13.28 1.08 3.82
N THR A 10 13.47 -0.15 4.31
CA THR A 10 12.45 -1.20 4.17
C THR A 10 11.15 -0.81 4.86
N ARG A 11 11.22 -0.16 6.04
CA ARG A 11 10.03 0.38 6.72
C ARG A 11 9.32 1.44 5.88
N LEU A 12 10.05 2.44 5.36
CA LEU A 12 9.46 3.46 4.48
C LEU A 12 8.88 2.87 3.19
N VAL A 13 9.52 1.84 2.62
CA VAL A 13 8.99 1.15 1.44
C VAL A 13 7.67 0.44 1.77
N SER A 14 7.56 -0.24 2.91
CA SER A 14 6.28 -0.82 3.36
C SER A 14 5.23 0.25 3.63
N GLU A 15 5.61 1.33 4.30
CA GLU A 15 4.75 2.48 4.61
C GLU A 15 4.19 3.13 3.33
N SER A 16 5.00 3.20 2.27
CA SER A 16 4.58 3.69 0.95
C SER A 16 3.49 2.84 0.27
N LEU A 17 3.21 1.64 0.78
CA LEU A 17 2.15 0.79 0.26
C LEU A 17 0.79 1.15 0.84
N GLU A 18 0.75 1.63 2.08
CA GLU A 18 -0.49 1.98 2.77
C GLU A 18 -0.87 3.44 2.54
N HIS A 19 0.12 4.34 2.53
CA HIS A 19 -0.11 5.75 2.34
C HIS A 19 1.00 6.44 1.54
N GLU A 20 0.73 7.66 1.11
CA GLU A 20 1.73 8.45 0.42
C GLU A 20 2.84 8.89 1.37
N LEU A 21 4.09 8.65 0.97
CA LEU A 21 5.25 9.20 1.65
C LEU A 21 5.42 10.69 1.33
N SER A 22 5.99 11.44 2.28
CA SER A 22 6.46 12.81 2.03
C SER A 22 7.54 12.84 0.93
N LEU A 23 7.67 13.98 0.25
CA LEU A 23 8.65 14.15 -0.84
C LEU A 23 10.08 13.81 -0.39
N MET A 24 10.46 14.19 0.84
CA MET A 24 11.78 13.90 1.40
C MET A 24 12.00 12.41 1.64
N GLN A 25 11.00 11.70 2.19
CA GLN A 25 11.07 10.24 2.37
C GLN A 25 11.20 9.52 1.02
N ARG A 26 10.49 9.98 -0.01
CA ARG A 26 10.60 9.43 -1.38
C ARG A 26 12.01 9.57 -1.94
N ILE A 27 12.66 10.73 -1.75
CA ILE A 27 14.03 10.98 -2.20
C ILE A 27 15.01 10.06 -1.47
N VAL A 28 14.91 9.98 -0.13
CA VAL A 28 15.77 9.11 0.71
C VAL A 28 15.70 7.65 0.27
N VAL A 29 14.48 7.13 0.07
CA VAL A 29 14.26 5.75 -0.40
C VAL A 29 14.88 5.54 -1.79
N ARG A 30 14.68 6.49 -2.72
CA ARG A 30 15.21 6.39 -4.09
C ARG A 30 16.74 6.35 -4.12
N VAL A 31 17.40 7.25 -3.36
CA VAL A 31 18.87 7.27 -3.24
C VAL A 31 19.37 5.96 -2.64
N HIS A 32 18.75 5.47 -1.57
CA HIS A 32 19.20 4.25 -0.93
C HIS A 32 19.04 3.01 -1.81
N ILE A 33 17.92 2.90 -2.52
CA ILE A 33 17.67 1.79 -3.45
C ILE A 33 18.68 1.80 -4.60
N PHE A 34 19.03 2.98 -5.13
CA PHE A 34 20.01 3.10 -6.20
C PHE A 34 21.39 2.52 -5.82
N MET A 35 21.81 2.67 -4.57
CA MET A 35 23.10 2.18 -4.07
C MET A 35 23.05 0.80 -3.38
N CYS A 36 21.86 0.32 -3.00
CA CYS A 36 21.69 -0.92 -2.24
C CYS A 36 20.87 -1.95 -3.02
N GLN A 37 21.56 -3.00 -3.49
CA GLN A 37 20.93 -4.08 -4.26
C GLN A 37 19.89 -4.85 -3.44
N SER A 38 20.13 -5.07 -2.13
CA SER A 38 19.18 -5.76 -1.25
C SER A 38 17.86 -4.99 -1.12
N CYS A 39 17.93 -3.68 -0.89
CA CYS A 39 16.73 -2.82 -0.84
C CYS A 39 16.02 -2.71 -2.19
N THR A 40 16.76 -2.76 -3.31
CA THR A 40 16.18 -2.88 -4.65
C THR A 40 15.35 -4.17 -4.80
N ARG A 41 15.90 -5.30 -4.38
CA ARG A 41 15.21 -6.60 -4.44
C ARG A 41 13.98 -6.61 -3.54
N PHE A 42 14.10 -6.12 -2.30
CA PHE A 42 12.98 -6.01 -1.37
C PHE A 42 11.82 -5.20 -1.95
N ARG A 43 12.10 -4.01 -2.52
CA ARG A 43 11.07 -3.18 -3.15
C ARG A 43 10.36 -3.91 -4.29
N LYS A 44 11.09 -4.67 -5.12
CA LYS A 44 10.48 -5.46 -6.19
C LYS A 44 9.58 -6.56 -5.63
N GLN A 45 10.03 -7.29 -4.61
CA GLN A 45 9.28 -8.38 -3.99
C GLN A 45 7.97 -7.90 -3.36
N ILE A 46 8.01 -6.81 -2.58
CA ILE A 46 6.82 -6.33 -1.88
C ILE A 46 5.78 -5.72 -2.84
N LEU A 47 6.23 -5.08 -3.92
CA LEU A 47 5.34 -4.59 -4.98
C LEU A 47 4.71 -5.74 -5.76
N PHE A 48 5.49 -6.77 -6.08
CA PHE A 48 4.96 -7.98 -6.70
C PHE A 48 3.92 -8.67 -5.81
N LEU A 49 4.19 -8.81 -4.51
CA LEU A 49 3.22 -9.37 -3.57
C LEU A 49 1.92 -8.56 -3.56
N ARG A 50 2.02 -7.23 -3.51
CA ARG A 50 0.85 -6.34 -3.56
C ARG A 50 0.06 -6.51 -4.86
N GLU A 51 0.75 -6.59 -5.99
CA GLU A 51 0.12 -6.81 -7.29
C GLU A 51 -0.63 -8.14 -7.33
N VAL A 52 0.01 -9.25 -6.90
CA VAL A 52 -0.64 -10.57 -6.81
C VAL A 52 -1.87 -10.54 -5.91
N LEU A 53 -1.80 -9.90 -4.74
CA LEU A 53 -2.93 -9.76 -3.82
C LEU A 53 -4.07 -8.90 -4.39
N HIS A 54 -3.78 -7.91 -5.24
CA HIS A 54 -4.81 -7.14 -5.93
C HIS A 54 -5.36 -7.84 -7.18
N LEU A 55 -4.56 -8.69 -7.83
CA LEU A 55 -4.94 -9.45 -9.02
C LEU A 55 -5.74 -10.72 -8.69
N GLN A 56 -5.85 -11.12 -7.43
CA GLN A 56 -6.65 -12.26 -7.01
C GLN A 56 -7.98 -11.83 -6.39
N PRO A 57 -9.05 -11.74 -7.20
CA PRO A 57 -10.41 -11.81 -6.70
C PRO A 57 -10.86 -13.25 -6.34
N ASP A 58 -10.05 -14.28 -6.67
CA ASP A 58 -10.55 -15.66 -6.83
C ASP A 58 -9.69 -16.77 -6.16
N LEU A 59 -9.01 -16.51 -5.02
CA LEU A 59 -8.55 -17.63 -4.17
C LEU A 59 -9.62 -18.18 -3.24
N ASP A 60 -10.82 -17.59 -3.25
CA ASP A 60 -11.97 -18.14 -2.56
C ASP A 60 -13.10 -18.39 -3.57
N THR A 61 -13.24 -19.65 -3.97
CA THR A 61 -14.41 -20.23 -4.67
C THR A 61 -15.69 -20.20 -3.80
N THR A 62 -15.82 -19.27 -2.87
CA THR A 62 -17.05 -19.07 -2.09
C THR A 62 -17.21 -17.59 -1.70
N ASN A 63 -18.10 -16.93 -2.44
CA ASN A 63 -18.74 -15.64 -2.18
C ASN A 63 -18.04 -14.39 -2.72
N ALA A 64 -18.62 -13.95 -3.84
CA ALA A 64 -18.98 -12.57 -4.16
C ALA A 64 -17.86 -11.53 -4.15
N SER A 65 -17.68 -10.91 -5.32
CA SER A 65 -17.10 -9.59 -5.53
C SER A 65 -17.19 -8.72 -4.26
N PRO A 66 -16.08 -8.16 -3.73
CA PRO A 66 -16.04 -7.47 -2.44
C PRO A 66 -16.62 -6.05 -2.57
N GLY A 67 -17.81 -5.94 -3.13
CA GLY A 67 -18.65 -4.77 -3.04
C GLY A 67 -19.39 -4.78 -1.70
N LEU A 68 -19.59 -3.60 -1.13
CA LEU A 68 -20.53 -3.44 -0.03
C LEU A 68 -21.89 -4.04 -0.41
N SER A 69 -22.54 -4.75 0.51
CA SER A 69 -23.95 -5.10 0.33
C SER A 69 -24.75 -3.83 0.04
N PRO A 70 -25.83 -3.92 -0.75
CA PRO A 70 -26.65 -2.75 -1.06
C PRO A 70 -27.11 -2.01 0.20
N GLU A 71 -27.40 -2.72 1.28
CA GLU A 71 -27.75 -2.16 2.59
C GLU A 71 -26.56 -1.43 3.25
N ALA A 72 -25.37 -2.02 3.21
CA ALA A 72 -24.16 -1.38 3.75
C ALA A 72 -23.81 -0.10 2.99
N ARG A 73 -23.96 -0.10 1.67
CA ARG A 73 -23.74 1.06 0.81
C ARG A 73 -24.71 2.20 1.12
N GLU A 74 -25.98 1.90 1.33
CA GLU A 74 -27.00 2.92 1.63
C GLU A 74 -26.81 3.51 3.04
N ARG A 75 -26.44 2.71 4.04
CA ARG A 75 -26.08 3.21 5.38
C ARG A 75 -24.91 4.21 5.33
N ILE A 76 -23.86 3.89 4.58
CA ILE A 76 -22.69 4.77 4.43
C ILE A 76 -23.10 6.07 3.73
N LYS A 77 -23.94 6.01 2.68
CA LYS A 77 -24.45 7.19 1.98
C LYS A 77 -25.26 8.12 2.90
N GLN A 78 -26.10 7.56 3.77
CA GLN A 78 -26.88 8.32 4.74
C GLN A 78 -25.98 8.98 5.80
N ALA A 79 -24.98 8.26 6.31
CA ALA A 79 -24.02 8.80 7.28
C ALA A 79 -23.21 9.98 6.70
N LEU A 80 -22.70 9.85 5.47
CA LEU A 80 -21.98 10.93 4.78
C LEU A 80 -22.86 12.17 4.54
N ARG A 81 -24.15 11.97 4.23
CA ARG A 81 -25.13 13.06 4.09
C ARG A 81 -25.39 13.78 5.41
N ARG A 82 -25.48 13.05 6.53
CA ARG A 82 -25.68 13.62 7.87
C ARG A 82 -24.47 14.43 8.34
N SER A 83 -23.26 13.96 8.05
CA SER A 83 -22.00 14.63 8.43
C SER A 83 -21.71 15.91 7.64
N LYS A 84 -22.42 16.15 6.53
CA LYS A 84 -22.24 17.32 5.66
C LYS A 84 -23.23 18.46 5.98
N ARG A 85 -23.98 18.36 7.09
CA ARG A 85 -25.00 19.33 7.53
C ARG A 85 -24.52 20.10 8.76
#